data_AF-A0A4Q5QQH7-F1
#
_entry.id   AF-A0A4Q5QQH7-F1
#
_cell.length_a   1.000
_cell.length_b   1.000
_cell.length_c   1.000
_cell.angle_alpha   90.00
_cell.angle_beta   90.00
_cell.angle_gamma   90.00
#
_symmetry.space_group_name_H-M   'P 1'
#
loop_
_entity.id
_entity.type
_entity.pdbx_description
1 polymer ?
#
loop_
_entity_poly.entity_id
_entity_poly.type
_entity_poly.pdbx_seq_one_letter_code
_entity_poly.pdbx_strand_id
1 'polypeptide(L)'
;IRQHRAIDTFTDQHPVVRRTTARLRAAGYGKYAGVVADVFFDHFLARNFPEFSVEALAGFTRRVYELLASREAEFPASVRRFFPYLVQQDWLGHYAEMAGIEQALRGLSRRASPGSGMETAGEELRRNYAAYEADFRAFFPELRAFMRASLSA
;
A
#
# COMPACT_ATOMS: atom_id res chain seq x y z
N ILE A 1 6.08 17.79 0.92
CA ILE A 1 7.34 16.98 0.84
C ILE A 1 7.89 16.63 2.24
N ARG A 2 7.94 17.55 3.22
CA ARG A 2 8.51 17.26 4.57
C ARG A 2 7.82 16.11 5.32
N GLN A 3 6.49 16.03 5.29
CA GLN A 3 5.72 14.97 5.94
C GLN A 3 5.95 13.59 5.29
N HIS A 4 5.95 13.53 3.95
CA HIS A 4 6.23 12.29 3.22
C HIS A 4 7.61 11.73 3.59
N ARG A 5 8.66 12.58 3.58
CA ARG A 5 10.02 12.16 3.97
C ARG A 5 10.10 11.66 5.42
N ALA A 6 9.32 12.25 6.33
CA ALA A 6 9.30 11.84 7.73
C ALA A 6 8.67 10.45 7.90
N ILE A 7 7.58 10.18 7.18
CA ILE A 7 6.95 8.85 7.13
C ILE A 7 7.92 7.84 6.52
N ASP A 8 8.55 8.15 5.37
CA ASP A 8 9.51 7.26 4.72
C ASP A 8 10.67 6.92 5.67
N THR A 9 11.25 7.93 6.31
CA THR A 9 12.37 7.75 7.25
C THR A 9 11.97 6.87 8.43
N PHE A 10 10.80 7.11 9.01
CA PHE A 10 10.30 6.31 10.13
C PHE A 10 10.07 4.86 9.71
N THR A 11 9.40 4.64 8.58
CA THR A 11 9.09 3.33 8.01
C THR A 11 10.37 2.56 7.67
N ASP A 12 11.31 3.16 6.93
CA ASP A 12 12.56 2.51 6.50
C ASP A 12 13.49 2.15 7.67
N GLN A 13 13.40 2.89 8.76
CA GLN A 13 14.18 2.64 9.97
C GLN A 13 13.52 1.67 10.93
N HIS A 14 12.21 1.42 10.78
CA HIS A 14 11.45 0.59 11.71
C HIS A 14 11.93 -0.87 11.70
N PRO A 15 12.26 -1.47 12.86
CA PRO A 15 12.74 -2.85 12.92
C PRO A 15 11.80 -3.87 12.29
N VAL A 16 10.49 -3.69 12.46
CA VAL A 16 9.47 -4.57 11.88
C VAL A 16 9.44 -4.47 10.35
N VAL A 17 9.48 -3.27 9.79
CA VAL A 17 9.51 -3.06 8.33
C VAL A 17 10.81 -3.65 7.74
N ARG A 18 11.94 -3.47 8.43
CA ARG A 18 13.22 -4.08 8.03
C ARG A 18 13.14 -5.61 8.03
N ARG A 19 12.48 -6.22 9.02
CA ARG A 19 12.21 -7.66 9.06
C ARG A 19 11.36 -8.10 7.87
N THR A 20 10.26 -7.40 7.59
CA THR A 20 9.38 -7.68 6.44
C THR A 20 10.14 -7.62 5.12
N THR A 21 10.87 -6.52 4.88
CA THR A 21 11.64 -6.36 3.64
C THR A 21 12.81 -7.34 3.55
N ALA A 22 13.42 -7.76 4.66
CA ALA A 22 14.42 -8.82 4.67
C ALA A 22 13.83 -10.18 4.25
N ARG A 23 12.63 -10.53 4.74
CA ARG A 23 11.91 -11.74 4.33
C ARG A 23 11.63 -11.72 2.82
N LEU A 24 11.17 -10.58 2.29
CA LEU A 24 10.92 -10.41 0.86
C LEU A 24 12.20 -10.44 0.02
N ARG A 25 13.31 -9.89 0.51
CA ARG A 25 14.61 -10.03 -0.18
C ARG A 25 15.05 -11.48 -0.27
N ALA A 26 14.90 -12.25 0.81
CA ALA A 26 15.19 -13.68 0.83
C ALA A 26 14.26 -14.48 -0.12
N ALA A 27 13.03 -14.02 -0.32
CA ALA A 27 12.08 -14.58 -1.28
C ALA A 27 12.35 -14.17 -2.75
N GLY A 28 13.39 -13.37 -3.03
CA GLY A 28 13.84 -13.06 -4.39
C GLY A 28 13.38 -11.72 -4.96
N TYR A 29 12.68 -10.87 -4.20
CA TYR A 29 12.19 -9.57 -4.70
C TYR A 29 13.26 -8.46 -4.75
N GLY A 30 14.47 -8.72 -4.22
CA GLY A 30 15.64 -7.84 -4.33
C GLY A 30 15.35 -6.38 -3.96
N LYS A 31 15.66 -5.45 -4.86
CA LYS A 31 15.43 -4.01 -4.65
C LYS A 31 13.94 -3.62 -4.58
N TYR A 32 13.03 -4.49 -5.04
CA TYR A 32 11.59 -4.26 -5.00
C TYR A 32 10.92 -4.73 -3.71
N ALA A 33 11.68 -5.32 -2.77
CA ALA A 33 11.15 -5.77 -1.49
C ALA A 33 10.42 -4.67 -0.71
N GLY A 34 10.86 -3.41 -0.80
CA GLY A 34 10.14 -2.26 -0.21
C GLY A 34 8.77 -2.05 -0.84
N VAL A 35 8.73 -1.96 -2.18
CA VAL A 35 7.48 -1.79 -2.94
C VAL A 35 6.49 -2.93 -2.67
N VAL A 36 6.96 -4.17 -2.60
CA VAL A 36 6.11 -5.32 -2.27
C VAL A 36 5.60 -5.24 -0.83
N ALA A 37 6.44 -4.84 0.12
CA ALA A 37 6.04 -4.64 1.51
C ALA A 37 4.95 -3.57 1.64
N ASP A 38 5.08 -2.45 0.92
CA ASP A 38 4.09 -1.38 0.91
C ASP A 38 2.73 -1.88 0.43
N VAL A 39 2.69 -2.60 -0.69
CA VAL A 39 1.44 -3.17 -1.22
C VAL A 39 0.82 -4.18 -0.24
N PHE A 40 1.64 -4.96 0.47
CA PHE A 40 1.15 -5.88 1.50
C PHE A 40 0.57 -5.12 2.69
N PHE A 41 1.22 -4.05 3.14
CA PHE A 41 0.71 -3.26 4.25
C PHE A 41 -0.57 -2.50 3.88
N ASP A 42 -0.67 -1.99 2.65
CA ASP A 42 -1.90 -1.41 2.12
C ASP A 42 -3.03 -2.45 2.06
N HIS A 43 -2.72 -3.70 1.71
CA HIS A 43 -3.68 -4.81 1.78
C HIS A 43 -4.22 -5.00 3.19
N PHE A 44 -3.34 -5.13 4.19
CA PHE A 44 -3.77 -5.34 5.57
C PHE A 44 -4.50 -4.14 6.15
N LEU A 45 -4.14 -2.92 5.74
CA LEU A 45 -4.85 -1.71 6.10
C LEU A 45 -6.27 -1.71 5.54
N ALA A 46 -6.44 -2.00 4.24
CA ALA A 46 -7.75 -2.08 3.60
C ALA A 46 -8.58 -3.23 4.17
N ARG A 47 -7.98 -4.40 4.37
CA ARG A 47 -8.65 -5.60 4.90
C ARG A 47 -9.15 -5.39 6.33
N ASN A 48 -8.35 -4.74 7.17
CA ASN A 48 -8.65 -4.50 8.58
C ASN A 48 -9.14 -3.06 8.84
N PHE A 49 -9.63 -2.36 7.81
CA PHE A 49 -10.03 -0.95 7.89
C PHE A 49 -10.98 -0.61 9.06
N PRO A 50 -11.99 -1.45 9.39
CA PRO A 50 -12.88 -1.19 10.52
C PRO A 50 -12.18 -1.08 11.90
N GLU A 51 -10.96 -1.61 12.05
CA GLU A 51 -10.19 -1.46 13.29
C GLU A 51 -9.60 -0.05 13.45
N PHE A 52 -9.47 0.69 12.35
CA PHE A 52 -8.75 1.97 12.31
C PHE A 52 -9.65 3.17 12.01
N SER A 53 -10.84 2.93 11.47
CA SER A 53 -11.80 3.94 11.06
C SER A 53 -13.22 3.54 11.46
N VAL A 54 -14.03 4.54 11.83
CA VAL A 54 -15.48 4.40 12.03
C VAL A 54 -16.25 4.42 10.70
N GLU A 55 -15.63 4.94 9.64
CA GLU A 55 -16.18 4.94 8.29
C GLU A 55 -15.90 3.57 7.62
N ALA A 56 -16.88 3.01 6.93
CA ALA A 56 -16.68 1.81 6.12
C ALA A 56 -15.71 2.10 4.96
N LEU A 57 -14.86 1.12 4.59
CA LEU A 57 -13.88 1.27 3.52
C LEU A 57 -14.51 1.80 2.22
N ALA A 58 -15.64 1.23 1.79
CA ALA A 58 -16.35 1.67 0.58
C ALA A 58 -16.84 3.14 0.66
N GLY A 59 -17.19 3.61 1.85
CA GLY A 59 -17.53 5.03 2.07
C GLY A 59 -16.30 5.92 1.93
N PHE A 60 -15.19 5.49 2.56
CA PHE A 60 -13.91 6.17 2.50
C PHE A 60 -13.37 6.27 1.06
N THR A 61 -13.33 5.17 0.32
CA THR A 61 -12.77 5.13 -1.04
C THR A 61 -13.60 5.97 -2.00
N ARG A 62 -14.93 5.89 -1.93
CA ARG A 62 -15.83 6.76 -2.69
C ARG A 62 -15.56 8.24 -2.42
N ARG A 63 -15.46 8.64 -1.15
CA ARG A 63 -15.17 10.03 -0.77
C ARG A 63 -13.81 10.50 -1.27
N VAL A 64 -12.80 9.62 -1.26
CA VAL A 64 -11.48 9.90 -1.84
C VAL A 64 -11.60 10.09 -3.36
N TYR A 65 -12.33 9.24 -4.08
CA TYR A 65 -12.53 9.41 -5.52
C TYR A 65 -13.28 10.68 -5.87
N GLU A 66 -14.33 11.03 -5.14
CA GLU A 66 -15.08 12.28 -5.33
C GLU A 66 -14.18 13.50 -5.14
N LEU A 67 -13.35 13.50 -4.09
CA LEU A 67 -12.37 14.55 -3.85
C LEU A 67 -11.35 14.64 -5.00
N LEU A 68 -10.82 13.51 -5.46
CA LEU A 68 -9.86 13.46 -6.57
C LEU A 68 -10.49 13.93 -7.89
N ALA A 69 -11.72 13.51 -8.18
CA ALA A 69 -12.48 13.93 -9.34
C ALA A 69 -12.75 15.44 -9.35
N SER A 70 -13.02 16.03 -8.18
CA SER A 70 -13.21 17.49 -8.05
C SER A 70 -11.97 18.30 -8.46
N ARG A 71 -10.79 17.66 -8.53
CA ARG A 71 -9.51 18.25 -8.90
C ARG A 71 -8.92 17.63 -10.16
N GLU A 72 -9.72 16.94 -10.97
CA GLU A 72 -9.24 16.25 -12.17
C GLU A 72 -8.51 17.18 -13.16
N ALA A 73 -8.88 18.47 -13.17
CA ALA A 73 -8.22 19.50 -13.97
C ALA A 73 -6.74 19.73 -13.60
N GLU A 74 -6.34 19.42 -12.35
CA GLU A 74 -4.96 19.52 -11.86
C GLU A 74 -4.11 18.31 -12.27
N PHE A 75 -4.73 17.22 -12.74
CA PHE A 75 -4.01 15.99 -13.07
C PHE A 75 -3.15 16.16 -14.33
N PRO A 76 -1.93 15.59 -14.33
CA PRO A 76 -1.20 15.33 -15.56
C PRO A 76 -2.06 14.52 -16.54
N ALA A 77 -1.88 14.74 -17.84
CA ALA A 77 -2.71 14.10 -18.87
C ALA A 77 -2.71 12.56 -18.78
N SER A 78 -1.59 11.95 -18.38
CA SER A 78 -1.48 10.50 -18.17
C SER A 78 -2.39 10.01 -17.04
N VAL A 79 -2.45 10.74 -15.92
CA VAL A 79 -3.30 10.42 -14.78
C VAL A 79 -4.76 10.62 -15.13
N ARG A 80 -5.10 11.73 -15.81
CA ARG A 80 -6.47 12.01 -16.27
C ARG A 80 -7.03 10.90 -17.15
N ARG A 81 -6.21 10.35 -18.05
CA ARG A 81 -6.61 9.24 -18.93
C ARG A 81 -6.91 7.94 -18.18
N PHE A 82 -6.20 7.67 -17.09
CA PHE A 82 -6.35 6.42 -16.33
C PHE A 82 -7.34 6.54 -15.16
N PHE A 83 -7.55 7.74 -14.61
CA PHE A 83 -8.37 7.97 -13.43
C PHE A 83 -9.80 7.39 -13.52
N PRO A 84 -10.54 7.49 -14.64
CA PRO A 84 -11.87 6.87 -14.75
C PRO A 84 -11.87 5.35 -14.51
N TYR A 85 -10.81 4.65 -14.93
CA TYR A 85 -10.68 3.21 -14.71
C TYR A 85 -10.39 2.87 -13.25
N LEU A 86 -9.59 3.71 -12.58
CA LEU A 86 -9.30 3.58 -11.15
C LEU A 86 -10.59 3.65 -10.32
N VAL A 87 -11.45 4.62 -10.64
CA VAL A 87 -12.75 4.80 -9.97
C VAL A 87 -13.72 3.67 -10.30
N GLN A 88 -13.90 3.34 -11.59
CA GLN A 88 -14.85 2.30 -12.02
C GLN A 88 -14.53 0.92 -11.45
N GLN A 89 -13.25 0.62 -11.21
CA GLN A 89 -12.81 -0.67 -10.68
C GLN A 89 -12.53 -0.63 -9.17
N ASP A 90 -12.92 0.45 -8.48
CA ASP A 90 -12.62 0.71 -7.06
C ASP A 90 -11.26 0.19 -6.61
N TRP A 91 -10.19 0.66 -7.27
CA TRP A 91 -8.85 0.14 -7.01
C TRP A 91 -8.46 0.24 -5.54
N LEU A 92 -8.74 1.35 -4.85
CA LEU A 92 -8.45 1.52 -3.43
C LEU A 92 -9.20 0.51 -2.55
N GLY A 93 -10.49 0.25 -2.84
CA GLY A 93 -11.27 -0.73 -2.09
C GLY A 93 -10.80 -2.16 -2.35
N HIS A 94 -10.45 -2.46 -3.60
CA HIS A 94 -9.98 -3.77 -4.03
C HIS A 94 -8.66 -4.20 -3.37
N TYR A 95 -7.89 -3.29 -2.76
CA TYR A 95 -6.73 -3.70 -1.95
C TYR A 95 -7.11 -4.57 -0.77
N ALA A 96 -8.36 -4.55 -0.28
CA ALA A 96 -8.82 -5.49 0.74
C ALA A 96 -8.88 -6.95 0.26
N GLU A 97 -8.74 -7.19 -1.04
CA GLU A 97 -8.84 -8.51 -1.66
C GLU A 97 -7.51 -8.98 -2.25
N MET A 98 -7.26 -10.30 -2.17
CA MET A 98 -6.08 -10.91 -2.77
C MET A 98 -5.99 -10.65 -4.29
N ALA A 99 -7.11 -10.65 -4.99
CA ALA A 99 -7.15 -10.39 -6.43
C ALA A 99 -6.71 -8.95 -6.78
N GLY A 100 -7.13 -7.97 -5.97
CA GLY A 100 -6.77 -6.57 -6.19
C GLY A 100 -5.28 -6.31 -6.03
N ILE A 101 -4.65 -6.89 -5.01
CA ILE A 101 -3.21 -6.72 -4.81
C ILE A 101 -2.39 -7.47 -5.87
N GLU A 102 -2.84 -8.62 -6.35
CA GLU A 102 -2.18 -9.33 -7.45
C GLU A 102 -2.23 -8.52 -8.74
N GLN A 103 -3.36 -7.88 -9.01
CA GLN A 103 -3.51 -6.98 -10.14
C GLN A 103 -2.58 -5.76 -10.00
N ALA A 104 -2.50 -5.16 -8.81
CA ALA A 104 -1.60 -4.04 -8.53
C ALA A 104 -0.13 -4.42 -8.75
N LEU A 105 0.31 -5.56 -8.20
CA LEU A 105 1.66 -6.09 -8.31
C LEU A 105 2.04 -6.45 -9.75
N ARG A 106 1.13 -7.05 -10.52
CA ARG A 106 1.33 -7.28 -11.96
C ARG A 106 1.48 -5.97 -12.72
N GLY A 107 0.66 -4.96 -12.38
CA GLY A 107 0.76 -3.62 -12.96
C GLY A 107 2.11 -2.95 -12.67
N LEU A 108 2.61 -3.08 -11.43
CA LEU A 108 3.92 -2.59 -11.02
C LEU A 108 5.07 -3.33 -11.72
N SER A 109 4.99 -4.67 -11.82
CA SER A 109 5.98 -5.49 -12.51
C SER A 109 6.16 -5.08 -13.96
N ARG A 110 5.07 -4.80 -14.69
CA ARG A 110 5.12 -4.33 -16.09
C ARG A 110 5.88 -3.03 -16.29
N ARG A 111 5.98 -2.19 -15.25
CA ARG A 111 6.71 -0.90 -15.29
C ARG A 111 8.13 -1.00 -14.72
N ALA A 112 8.48 -2.15 -14.14
CA ALA A 112 9.75 -2.39 -13.49
C ALA A 112 10.80 -2.95 -14.47
N SER A 113 12.07 -2.97 -14.05
CA SER A 113 13.12 -3.68 -14.80
C SER A 113 12.77 -5.18 -14.91
N PRO A 114 13.15 -5.86 -16.01
CA PRO A 114 12.97 -7.31 -16.15
C PRO A 114 13.52 -8.07 -14.94
N GLY A 115 12.82 -9.13 -14.54
CA GLY A 115 13.18 -9.92 -13.36
C GLY A 115 12.81 -9.28 -12.02
N SER A 116 11.81 -8.38 -11.99
CA SER A 116 11.33 -7.80 -10.72
C SER A 116 10.72 -8.84 -9.77
N GLY A 117 10.12 -9.90 -10.32
CA GLY A 117 9.43 -10.96 -9.59
C GLY A 117 8.09 -10.52 -8.97
N MET A 118 7.74 -9.23 -8.99
CA MET A 118 6.57 -8.72 -8.27
C MET A 118 5.25 -9.39 -8.68
N GLU A 119 5.14 -9.87 -9.92
CA GLU A 119 3.99 -10.63 -10.41
C GLU A 119 3.70 -11.92 -9.62
N THR A 120 4.70 -12.48 -8.92
CA THR A 120 4.56 -13.67 -8.06
C THR A 120 4.38 -13.31 -6.59
N ALA A 121 4.48 -12.04 -6.20
CA ALA A 121 4.40 -11.63 -4.80
C ALA A 121 3.04 -11.92 -4.15
N GLY A 122 1.97 -12.03 -4.93
CA GLY A 122 0.68 -12.52 -4.41
C GLY A 122 0.73 -13.97 -3.90
N GLU A 123 1.56 -14.82 -4.49
CA GLU A 123 1.76 -16.19 -4.02
C GLU A 123 2.54 -16.21 -2.71
N GLU A 124 3.60 -15.40 -2.63
CA GLU A 124 4.38 -15.23 -1.40
C GLU A 124 3.50 -14.74 -0.24
N LEU A 125 2.64 -13.74 -0.50
CA LEU A 125 1.71 -13.26 0.52
C LEU A 125 0.79 -14.38 1.01
N ARG A 126 0.24 -15.21 0.12
CA ARG A 126 -0.61 -16.34 0.55
C ARG A 126 0.15 -17.34 1.41
N ARG A 127 1.39 -17.66 1.04
CA ARG A 127 2.21 -18.64 1.76
C ARG A 127 2.56 -18.17 3.17
N ASN A 128 2.83 -16.89 3.33
CA ASN A 128 3.32 -16.31 4.59
C ASN A 128 2.37 -15.26 5.17
N TYR A 129 1.06 -15.38 4.89
CA TYR A 129 0.05 -14.34 5.16
C TYR A 129 0.07 -13.89 6.61
N ALA A 130 0.01 -14.83 7.55
CA ALA A 130 0.01 -14.55 8.98
C ALA A 130 1.30 -13.86 9.45
N ALA A 131 2.45 -14.16 8.86
CA ALA A 131 3.72 -13.53 9.23
C ALA A 131 3.77 -12.07 8.78
N TYR A 132 3.28 -11.77 7.57
CA TYR A 132 3.18 -10.40 7.08
C TYR A 132 2.09 -9.60 7.81
N GLU A 133 0.96 -10.23 8.15
CA GLU A 133 -0.09 -9.59 8.94
C GLU A 133 0.40 -9.23 10.35
N ALA A 134 1.13 -10.15 11.00
CA ALA A 134 1.71 -9.89 12.32
C ALA A 134 2.71 -8.73 12.28
N ASP A 135 3.51 -8.63 11.22
CA ASP A 135 4.38 -7.48 11.01
C ASP A 135 3.58 -6.18 10.87
N PHE A 136 2.52 -6.16 10.04
CA PHE A 136 1.64 -5.01 9.89
C PHE A 136 1.00 -4.59 11.22
N ARG A 137 0.42 -5.54 11.96
CA ARG A 137 -0.26 -5.30 13.25
C ARG A 137 0.68 -4.76 14.32
N ALA A 138 1.96 -5.12 14.28
CA ALA A 138 2.97 -4.56 15.15
C ALA A 138 3.37 -3.13 14.72
N PHE A 139 3.57 -2.89 13.42
CA PHE A 139 4.09 -1.63 12.90
C PHE A 139 3.05 -0.50 12.83
N PHE A 140 1.85 -0.78 12.31
CA PHE A 140 0.89 0.27 11.96
C PHE A 140 0.44 1.15 13.14
N PRO A 141 0.21 0.62 14.36
CA PRO A 141 -0.07 1.45 15.53
C PRO A 141 1.05 2.46 15.85
N GLU A 142 2.32 2.05 15.70
CA GLU A 142 3.48 2.92 15.94
C GLU A 142 3.53 4.05 14.89
N LEU A 143 3.26 3.73 13.62
CA LEU A 143 3.15 4.72 12.55
C LEU A 143 2.05 5.75 12.85
N ARG A 144 0.86 5.31 13.30
CA ARG A 144 -0.23 6.23 13.68
C ARG A 144 0.16 7.14 14.84
N ALA A 145 0.87 6.60 15.84
CA ALA A 145 1.35 7.39 16.97
C ALA A 145 2.36 8.46 16.53
N PHE A 146 3.33 8.07 15.69
CA PHE A 146 4.31 8.99 15.10
C PHE A 146 3.64 10.11 14.29
N MET A 147 2.64 9.77 13.45
CA MET A 147 1.90 10.75 12.66
C MET A 147 1.10 11.73 13.54
N ARG A 148 0.46 11.25 14.61
CA ARG A 148 -0.28 12.13 15.55
C ARG A 148 0.66 13.11 16.24
N ALA A 149 1.81 12.65 16.73
CA ALA A 149 2.81 13.50 17.37
C ALA A 149 3.37 14.57 16.42
N SER A 150 3.54 14.21 15.14
CA SER A 150 4.06 15.12 14.11
C SER A 150 3.06 16.18 13.64
N LEU A 151 1.76 15.99 13.88
CA LEU A 151 0.70 16.96 13.57
C LEU A 151 0.42 17.92 14.73
N SER A 152 0.80 17.55 15.95
CA SER A 152 0.71 18.40 17.14
C SER A 152 1.93 19.31 17.36
N ALA A 153 2.93 19.25 16.48
CA ALA A 153 4.18 20.01 16.55
C ALA A 153 4.29 21.00 15.39
#